data_AF-A0A8T9Q8U3-F1
#
_entry.id   AF-A0A8T9Q8U3-F1
#
_cell.length_a   1.000
_cell.length_b   1.000
_cell.length_c   1.000
_cell.angle_alpha   90.00
_cell.angle_beta   90.00
_cell.angle_gamma   90.00
#
_symmetry.space_group_name_H-M   'P 1'
#
loop_
_entity.id
_entity.type
_entity.pdbx_description
1 polymer ?
#
loop_
_entity_poly.entity_id
_entity_poly.type
_entity_poly.pdbx_seq_one_letter_code
_entity_poly.pdbx_strand_id
1 'polypeptide(L)'
;MFDLDKWSEIWGTVRRHKLRTGLTAFGVLWGIFMLVVLLGAGKGFRNGVEKEFDVAKNAVFVWSQRTSVPFAGLKVGRFIRFTNDDVAALLREVPEAAVVLPAAPSTGRLRCSTAPKARLFR
;
A
#
# COMPACT_ATOMS: atom_id res chain seq x y z
N MET A 1 -47.30 32.12 10.81
CA MET A 1 -46.18 32.97 11.27
C MET A 1 -44.89 32.54 10.55
N PHE A 2 -44.96 32.44 9.22
CA PHE A 2 -43.83 32.08 8.37
C PHE A 2 -43.66 33.22 7.37
N ASP A 3 -42.60 34.01 7.53
CA ASP A 3 -42.28 35.17 6.70
C ASP A 3 -41.65 34.77 5.37
N LEU A 4 -42.39 34.02 4.54
CA LEU A 4 -41.99 33.70 3.16
C LEU A 4 -41.75 34.98 2.34
N ASP A 5 -42.50 36.05 2.63
CA ASP A 5 -42.32 37.37 2.03
C ASP A 5 -40.94 37.96 2.36
N LYS A 6 -40.45 37.87 3.61
CA LYS A 6 -39.10 38.35 3.96
C LYS A 6 -38.00 37.52 3.31
N TRP A 7 -38.16 36.20 3.22
CA TRP A 7 -37.21 35.35 2.49
C TRP A 7 -37.16 35.69 1.00
N SER A 8 -38.31 35.99 0.39
CA SER A 8 -38.38 36.42 -1.00
C SER A 8 -37.78 37.81 -1.23
N GLU A 9 -37.93 38.73 -0.27
CA GLU A 9 -37.38 40.08 -0.30
C GLU A 9 -35.85 40.08 -0.17
N ILE A 10 -35.31 39.23 0.71
CA ILE A 10 -33.87 39.01 0.86
C ILE A 10 -33.30 38.39 -0.42
N TRP A 11 -33.95 37.36 -0.98
CA TRP A 11 -33.56 36.79 -2.26
C TRP A 11 -33.65 37.78 -3.42
N GLY A 12 -34.67 38.64 -3.42
CA GLY A 12 -34.83 39.72 -4.38
C GLY A 12 -33.72 40.78 -4.30
N THR A 13 -33.27 41.08 -3.08
CA THR A 13 -32.17 42.03 -2.83
C THR A 13 -30.81 41.42 -3.19
N VAL A 14 -30.57 40.15 -2.85
CA VAL A 14 -29.38 39.38 -3.25
C VAL A 14 -29.29 39.28 -4.78
N ARG A 15 -30.43 39.09 -5.46
CA ARG A 15 -30.54 39.01 -6.92
C ARG A 15 -30.40 40.36 -7.63
N ARG A 16 -30.45 41.48 -6.90
CA ARG A 16 -30.20 42.83 -7.44
C ARG A 16 -28.70 43.12 -7.61
N HIS A 17 -27.83 42.50 -6.79
CA HIS A 17 -26.37 42.56 -6.92
C HIS A 17 -25.76 41.17 -7.19
N LYS A 18 -26.13 40.57 -8.33
CA LYS A 18 -25.81 39.16 -8.70
C LYS A 18 -24.31 38.81 -8.67
N LEU A 19 -23.44 39.74 -9.09
CA LEU A 19 -22.00 39.47 -9.23
C LEU A 19 -21.27 39.51 -7.90
N ARG A 20 -21.53 40.52 -7.07
CA ARG A 20 -20.82 40.72 -5.80
C ARG A 20 -21.17 39.64 -4.78
N THR A 21 -22.45 39.30 -4.66
CA THR A 21 -22.93 38.27 -3.72
C THR A 21 -22.68 36.85 -4.25
N GLY A 22 -22.67 36.67 -5.57
CA GLY A 22 -22.31 35.40 -6.19
C GLY A 22 -20.84 35.05 -6.01
N LEU A 23 -19.93 36.01 -6.21
CA LEU A 23 -18.49 35.76 -6.11
C LEU A 23 -18.04 35.44 -4.68
N THR A 24 -18.65 36.08 -3.67
CA THR A 24 -18.37 35.79 -2.26
C THR A 24 -18.91 34.43 -1.84
N ALA A 25 -20.15 34.09 -2.20
CA ALA A 25 -20.73 32.78 -1.92
C ALA A 25 -19.98 31.65 -2.65
N PHE A 26 -19.58 31.88 -3.91
CA PHE A 26 -18.77 30.94 -4.67
C PHE A 26 -17.38 30.75 -4.06
N GLY A 27 -16.74 31.81 -3.57
CA GLY A 27 -15.45 31.71 -2.88
C GLY A 27 -15.49 30.84 -1.64
N VAL A 28 -16.52 31.00 -0.79
CA VAL A 28 -16.70 30.16 0.41
C VAL A 28 -17.00 28.71 0.02
N LEU A 29 -17.91 28.50 -0.93
CA LEU A 29 -18.25 27.15 -1.42
C LEU A 29 -17.03 26.45 -2.04
N TRP A 30 -16.24 27.17 -2.83
CA TRP A 30 -15.03 26.66 -3.47
C TRP A 30 -13.93 26.33 -2.45
N GLY A 31 -13.75 27.17 -1.42
CA GLY A 31 -12.78 26.91 -0.35
C GLY A 31 -13.10 25.64 0.45
N ILE A 32 -14.37 25.45 0.82
CA ILE A 32 -14.83 24.23 1.50
C ILE A 32 -14.71 23.03 0.56
N PHE A 33 -15.05 23.19 -0.72
CA PHE A 33 -14.88 22.15 -1.72
C PHE A 33 -13.42 21.66 -1.80
N MET A 34 -12.45 22.58 -1.84
CA MET A 34 -11.03 22.22 -1.87
C MET A 34 -10.57 21.50 -0.59
N LEU A 35 -11.08 21.93 0.58
CA LEU A 35 -10.81 21.22 1.84
C LEU A 35 -11.34 19.79 1.83
N VAL A 36 -12.58 19.59 1.38
CA VAL A 36 -13.20 18.25 1.33
C VAL A 36 -12.49 17.35 0.32
N VAL A 37 -12.12 17.88 -0.85
CA VAL A 37 -11.37 17.12 -1.87
C VAL A 37 -10.01 16.69 -1.32
N LEU A 38 -9.27 17.58 -0.66
CA LEU A 38 -7.98 17.22 -0.06
C LEU A 38 -8.15 16.15 1.03
N LEU A 39 -9.17 16.28 1.89
CA LEU A 39 -9.43 15.30 2.94
C LEU A 39 -9.84 13.93 2.36
N GLY A 40 -10.66 13.95 1.31
CA GLY A 40 -11.08 12.76 0.58
C GLY A 40 -9.91 12.07 -0.10
N ALA A 41 -9.11 12.83 -0.85
CA ALA A 41 -7.90 12.34 -1.52
C ALA A 41 -6.87 11.82 -0.51
N GLY A 42 -6.63 12.53 0.59
CA GLY A 42 -5.69 12.10 1.63
C GLY A 42 -6.10 10.79 2.31
N LYS A 43 -7.38 10.64 2.66
CA LYS A 43 -7.90 9.39 3.23
C LYS A 43 -7.90 8.25 2.20
N GLY A 44 -8.31 8.53 0.96
CA GLY A 44 -8.31 7.56 -0.14
C GLY A 44 -6.90 7.08 -0.48
N PHE A 45 -5.94 8.00 -0.58
CA PHE A 45 -4.54 7.68 -0.83
C PHE A 45 -3.94 6.84 0.29
N ARG A 46 -4.15 7.23 1.56
CA ARG A 46 -3.67 6.46 2.70
C ARG A 46 -4.22 5.03 2.68
N ASN A 47 -5.52 4.87 2.45
CA ASN A 47 -6.14 3.55 2.40
C ASN A 47 -5.67 2.72 1.18
N GLY A 48 -5.40 3.36 0.05
CA GLY A 48 -4.85 2.70 -1.13
C GLY A 48 -3.42 2.20 -0.90
N VAL A 49 -2.56 3.06 -0.35
CA VAL A 49 -1.20 2.71 0.07
C VAL A 49 -1.24 1.60 1.12
N GLU A 50 -2.02 1.75 2.20
CA GLU A 50 -2.11 0.74 3.25
C GLU A 50 -2.52 -0.64 2.73
N LYS A 51 -3.42 -0.73 1.73
CA LYS A 51 -3.80 -2.01 1.10
C LYS A 51 -2.65 -2.67 0.35
N GLU A 52 -1.85 -1.91 -0.38
CA GLU A 52 -0.67 -2.43 -1.08
C GLU A 52 0.42 -2.86 -0.09
N PHE A 53 0.60 -2.09 0.99
CA PHE A 53 1.61 -2.37 2.02
C PHE A 53 1.19 -3.41 3.06
N ASP A 54 -0.09 -3.80 3.16
CA ASP A 54 -0.55 -4.76 4.17
C ASP A 54 0.09 -6.15 3.98
N VAL A 55 0.33 -6.54 2.73
CA VAL A 55 1.08 -7.77 2.40
C VAL A 55 2.56 -7.64 2.79
N ALA A 56 3.12 -6.44 2.71
CA ALA A 56 4.53 -6.17 3.00
C ALA A 56 4.84 -5.99 4.51
N LYS A 57 3.84 -5.82 5.38
CA LYS A 57 4.08 -5.64 6.83
C LYS A 57 4.62 -6.91 7.50
N ASN A 58 4.18 -8.09 7.04
CA ASN A 58 4.51 -9.38 7.66
C ASN A 58 5.21 -10.35 6.70
N ALA A 59 5.57 -9.91 5.49
CA ALA A 59 6.24 -10.75 4.51
C ALA A 59 7.49 -10.06 3.96
N VAL A 60 8.62 -10.77 4.04
CA VAL A 60 9.89 -10.37 3.42
C VAL A 60 10.14 -11.28 2.23
N PHE A 61 10.31 -10.68 1.06
CA PHE A 61 10.66 -11.40 -0.15
C PHE A 61 12.16 -11.21 -0.42
N VAL A 62 12.87 -12.33 -0.61
CA VAL A 62 14.31 -12.32 -0.87
C VAL A 62 14.58 -12.94 -2.24
N TRP A 63 15.28 -12.22 -3.09
CA TRP A 63 15.73 -12.70 -4.40
C TRP A 63 17.25 -12.53 -4.52
N SER A 64 17.88 -13.49 -5.18
CA SER A 64 19.31 -13.50 -5.38
C SER A 64 19.69 -12.50 -6.45
N GLN A 65 20.53 -11.53 -6.10
CA GLN A 65 21.17 -10.63 -7.06
C GLN A 65 22.59 -11.08 -7.37
N ARG A 66 23.27 -10.38 -8.29
CA ARG A 66 24.69 -10.59 -8.55
C ARG A 66 25.50 -10.23 -7.30
N THR A 67 26.43 -11.11 -6.94
CA THR A 67 27.28 -10.91 -5.77
C THR A 67 28.20 -9.70 -6.01
N SER A 68 28.20 -8.71 -5.11
CA SER A 68 29.05 -7.51 -5.19
C SER A 68 30.41 -7.67 -4.51
N VAL A 69 30.54 -8.64 -3.62
CA VAL A 69 31.76 -8.88 -2.83
C VAL A 69 32.32 -10.29 -3.08
N PRO A 70 33.64 -10.47 -3.17
CA PRO A 70 34.23 -11.80 -3.25
C PRO A 70 34.10 -12.50 -1.89
N PHE A 71 33.76 -13.79 -1.89
CA PHE A 71 33.57 -14.57 -0.67
C PHE A 71 34.16 -15.97 -0.85
N ALA A 72 34.92 -16.45 0.13
CA ALA A 72 35.51 -17.80 0.16
C ALA A 72 36.21 -18.24 -1.15
N GLY A 73 37.01 -17.35 -1.76
CA GLY A 73 37.73 -17.63 -3.01
C GLY A 73 36.89 -17.52 -4.29
N LEU A 74 35.63 -17.11 -4.18
CA LEU A 74 34.72 -16.99 -5.30
C LEU A 74 34.70 -15.57 -5.87
N LYS A 75 34.70 -15.48 -7.21
CA LYS A 75 34.69 -14.19 -7.94
C LYS A 75 33.33 -13.47 -7.83
N VAL A 76 33.40 -12.14 -7.88
CA VAL A 76 32.27 -11.20 -7.95
C VAL A 76 31.46 -11.42 -9.23
N GLY A 77 30.16 -11.11 -9.22
CA GLY A 77 29.30 -11.15 -10.41
C GLY A 77 28.52 -12.45 -10.63
N ARG A 78 28.62 -13.42 -9.71
CA ARG A 78 27.82 -14.65 -9.73
C ARG A 78 26.42 -14.42 -9.16
N PHE A 79 25.43 -15.11 -9.71
CA PHE A 79 24.10 -15.27 -9.11
C PHE A 79 24.13 -16.30 -7.98
N ILE A 80 23.71 -15.89 -6.78
CA ILE A 80 23.51 -16.81 -5.66
C ILE A 80 22.32 -17.71 -6.00
N ARG A 81 22.42 -19.02 -5.83
CA ARG A 81 21.29 -19.93 -6.06
C ARG A 81 20.79 -20.44 -4.73
N PHE A 82 19.56 -20.08 -4.38
CA PHE A 82 18.93 -20.61 -3.18
C PHE A 82 18.66 -22.12 -3.34
N THR A 83 18.96 -22.83 -2.27
CA THR A 83 18.73 -24.26 -2.11
C THR A 83 17.75 -24.51 -0.97
N ASN A 84 17.22 -25.73 -0.88
CA ASN A 84 16.31 -26.08 0.24
C ASN A 84 17.04 -26.11 1.59
N ASP A 85 18.36 -26.27 1.60
CA ASP A 85 19.17 -26.23 2.83
C ASP A 85 19.18 -24.81 3.41
N ASP A 86 19.15 -23.78 2.55
CA ASP A 86 19.05 -22.38 2.99
C ASP A 86 17.70 -22.10 3.68
N VAL A 87 16.62 -22.78 3.26
CA VAL A 87 15.31 -22.69 3.94
C VAL A 87 15.40 -23.27 5.35
N ALA A 88 16.06 -24.43 5.50
CA ALA A 88 16.26 -25.05 6.81
C ALA A 88 17.19 -24.22 7.71
N ALA A 89 18.21 -23.56 7.14
CA ALA A 89 19.08 -22.64 7.86
C ALA A 89 18.31 -21.39 8.34
N LEU A 90 17.48 -20.79 7.48
CA LEU A 90 16.66 -19.62 7.83
C LEU A 90 15.65 -19.92 8.95
N LEU A 91 15.02 -21.11 8.94
CA LEU A 91 14.13 -21.54 10.02
C LEU A 91 14.85 -21.75 11.37
N ARG A 92 16.16 -22.00 11.35
CA ARG A 92 16.98 -22.15 12.57
C ARG A 92 17.50 -20.83 13.10
N GLU A 93 18.03 -19.99 12.21
CA GLU A 93 18.69 -18.73 12.56
C GLU A 93 17.69 -17.58 12.77
N VAL A 94 16.48 -17.65 12.19
CA VAL A 94 15.44 -16.62 12.30
C VAL A 94 14.19 -17.21 12.98
N PRO A 95 14.17 -17.32 14.32
CA PRO A 95 13.03 -17.90 15.05
C PRO A 95 11.75 -17.05 14.96
N GLU A 96 11.85 -15.79 14.51
CA GLU A 96 10.73 -14.86 14.31
C GLU A 96 9.98 -15.11 13.00
N ALA A 97 10.57 -15.85 12.06
CA ALA A 97 9.94 -16.15 10.78
C ALA A 97 8.95 -17.33 10.93
N ALA A 98 7.65 -17.02 10.98
CA ALA A 98 6.61 -18.03 11.13
C ALA A 98 6.52 -19.03 9.95
N VAL A 99 6.78 -18.58 8.72
CA VAL A 99 6.72 -19.41 7.52
C VAL A 99 7.79 -18.96 6.52
N VAL A 100 8.62 -19.90 6.06
CA VAL A 100 9.59 -19.68 4.97
C VAL A 100 9.20 -20.56 3.79
N LEU A 101 9.03 -19.96 2.61
CA LEU A 101 8.62 -20.65 1.38
C LEU A 101 9.68 -20.48 0.29
N PRO A 102 10.19 -21.56 -0.33
CA PRO A 102 11.03 -21.43 -1.52
C PRO A 102 10.16 -21.07 -2.73
N ALA A 103 10.44 -19.93 -3.36
CA ALA A 103 9.82 -19.52 -4.62
C ALA A 103 10.78 -19.81 -5.78
N ALA A 104 10.38 -20.68 -6.70
CA ALA A 104 11.15 -20.98 -7.90
C ALA A 104 10.58 -20.24 -9.13
N PRO A 105 11.41 -19.59 -9.96
CA PRO A 105 10.98 -19.15 -11.27
C PRO A 105 10.59 -20.38 -12.10
N SER A 106 9.46 -20.30 -12.78
CA SER A 106 8.66 -21.38 -13.39
C SER A 106 9.31 -22.21 -14.52
N THR A 107 10.65 -22.25 -14.63
CA THR A 107 11.35 -22.86 -15.77
C THR A 107 12.40 -23.91 -15.38
N GLY A 108 12.31 -24.49 -14.17
CA GLY A 108 13.23 -25.52 -13.72
C GLY A 108 12.53 -26.58 -12.88
N ARG A 109 12.68 -27.85 -13.29
CA ARG A 109 12.10 -29.04 -12.67
C ARG A 109 12.40 -29.09 -11.16
N LEU A 110 11.47 -28.67 -10.32
CA LEU A 110 11.54 -28.84 -8.88
C LEU A 110 11.45 -30.34 -8.56
N ARG A 111 12.56 -30.95 -8.14
CA ARG A 111 12.48 -32.14 -7.29
C ARG A 111 12.05 -31.66 -5.91
N CYS A 112 10.74 -31.54 -5.71
CA CYS A 112 10.20 -31.59 -4.37
C CYS A 112 10.42 -33.01 -3.86
N SER A 113 11.52 -33.25 -3.15
CA SER A 113 11.56 -34.34 -2.18
C SER A 113 10.61 -33.92 -1.07
N THR A 114 9.39 -34.44 -1.12
CA THR A 114 8.36 -34.28 -0.09
C THR A 114 8.91 -34.79 1.24
N ALA A 115 9.46 -33.89 2.05
CA ALA A 115 9.53 -34.12 3.49
C ALA A 115 8.08 -34.07 4.04
N PRO A 116 7.65 -35.07 4.83
CA PRO A 116 6.25 -35.24 5.17
C PRO A 116 5.76 -34.10 6.07
N LYS A 117 4.91 -33.24 5.51
CA LYS A 117 4.02 -32.34 6.26
C LYS A 117 3.00 -33.19 7.03
N ALA A 118 3.27 -33.49 8.29
CA ALA A 118 2.27 -34.05 9.20
C ALA A 118 2.60 -33.77 10.69
N ARG A 119 2.66 -32.48 11.08
CA ARG A 119 2.47 -32.00 12.47
C ARG A 119 2.90 -30.53 12.57
N LEU A 120 2.01 -29.58 12.30
CA LEU A 120 2.19 -28.20 12.78
C LEU A 120 0.92 -27.34 12.66
N PHE A 121 -0.23 -27.98 12.80
CA PHE A 121 -1.47 -27.33 13.21
C PHE A 121 -1.96 -28.06 14.45
N ARG A 122 -1.62 -27.51 15.62
CA ARG A 122 -2.38 -27.66 16.86
C ARG A 122 -2.26 -26.37 17.64
#